data_AF-A0A257MY01-F1
#
_entry.id   AF-A0A257MY01-F1
#
_cell.length_a   1.000
_cell.length_b   1.000
_cell.length_c   1.000
_cell.angle_alpha   90.00
_cell.angle_beta   90.00
_cell.angle_gamma   90.00
#
_symmetry.space_group_name_H-M   'P 1'
#
loop_
_entity.id
_entity.type
_entity.pdbx_description
1 polymer ?
#
loop_
_entity_poly.entity_id
_entity_poly.type
_entity_poly.pdbx_seq_one_letter_code
_entity_poly.pdbx_strand_id
1 'polypeptide(L)'
;YSVFKARRATGEIYTPDLAAQFPQRDWILTRILWLGGLEPHKNRYGQVDTTWRYIYLHGCPDELMNGQPESHGCIRLYNADMLDLFNRVSVGMRVFSHE
;
A
#
# COMPACT_ATOMS: atom_id res chain seq x y z
N TYR A 1 11.32 4.66 7.85
CA TYR A 1 11.00 4.12 6.51
C TYR A 1 10.72 5.25 5.52
N SER A 2 11.00 5.09 4.22
CA SER A 2 10.68 6.12 3.21
C SER A 2 9.18 6.37 3.13
N VAL A 3 8.76 7.63 3.07
CA VAL A 3 7.35 8.04 3.00
C VAL A 3 6.95 8.37 1.57
N PHE A 4 5.73 7.96 1.20
CA PHE A 4 5.11 8.26 -0.07
C PHE A 4 3.81 9.03 0.12
N LYS A 5 3.45 9.83 -0.88
CA LYS A 5 2.11 10.42 -1.05
C LYS A 5 1.58 9.96 -2.39
N ALA A 6 0.45 9.25 -2.36
CA ALA A 6 -0.01 8.46 -3.50
C ALA A 6 1.14 7.56 -4.01
N ARG A 7 1.62 7.77 -5.24
CA ARG A 7 2.66 6.97 -5.88
C ARG A 7 4.03 7.65 -5.95
N ARG A 8 4.22 8.74 -5.21
CA ARG A 8 5.44 9.57 -5.27
C ARG A 8 6.15 9.56 -3.92
N ALA A 9 7.45 9.31 -3.93
CA ALA A 9 8.29 9.49 -2.75
C ALA A 9 8.28 10.95 -2.34
N THR A 10 8.12 11.24 -1.05
CA THR A 10 8.10 12.62 -0.54
C THR A 10 9.48 13.14 -0.17
N GLY A 11 10.46 12.24 -0.04
CA GLY A 11 11.79 12.54 0.52
C GLY A 11 11.83 12.48 2.05
N GLU A 12 10.68 12.36 2.72
CA GLU A 12 10.61 12.21 4.17
C GLU A 12 10.98 10.79 4.61
N ILE A 13 11.54 10.70 5.82
CA ILE A 13 11.73 9.45 6.54
C ILE A 13 10.75 9.42 7.71
N TYR A 14 9.93 8.37 7.75
CA TYR A 14 9.00 8.11 8.84
C TYR A 14 9.76 7.92 10.16
N THR A 15 9.32 8.66 11.17
CA THR A 15 9.72 8.55 12.58
C THR A 15 8.47 8.65 13.47
N PRO A 16 8.50 8.12 14.71
CA PRO A 16 7.40 8.30 15.66
C PRO A 16 7.06 9.77 15.94
N ASP A 17 8.06 10.66 15.99
CA ASP A 17 7.84 12.10 16.18
C ASP A 17 7.07 12.73 15.01
N LEU A 18 7.37 12.30 13.78
CA LEU A 18 6.66 12.75 12.58
C LEU A 18 5.22 12.21 12.58
N ALA A 19 5.02 10.97 13.02
CA ALA A 19 3.69 10.37 13.18
C ALA A 19 2.84 11.13 14.19
N ALA A 20 3.42 11.48 15.34
CA ALA A 20 2.75 12.25 16.39
C ALA A 20 2.34 13.66 15.94
N GLN A 21 3.12 14.30 15.05
CA GLN A 21 2.78 15.59 14.46
C GLN A 21 1.60 15.51 13.47
N PHE A 22 1.44 14.37 12.80
CA PHE A 22 0.39 14.16 11.78
C PHE A 22 -0.41 12.88 12.03
N PRO A 23 -1.18 12.80 13.14
CA PRO A 23 -1.82 11.56 13.59
C PRO A 23 -2.91 11.05 12.62
N GLN A 24 -3.45 11.92 11.77
CA GLN A 24 -4.51 11.58 10.80
C GLN A 24 -3.97 11.35 9.38
N ARG A 25 -2.64 11.39 9.19
CA ARG A 25 -2.04 11.18 7.88
C ARG A 25 -2.07 9.69 7.53
N ASP A 26 -2.51 9.37 6.32
CA ASP A 26 -2.35 8.02 5.78
C ASP A 26 -0.88 7.77 5.41
N TRP A 27 -0.26 6.83 6.11
CA TRP A 27 1.15 6.53 5.99
C TRP A 27 1.40 5.42 4.98
N ILE A 28 1.92 5.80 3.81
CA ILE A 28 2.40 4.87 2.78
C ILE A 28 3.91 4.78 2.92
N LEU A 29 4.41 3.65 3.41
CA LEU A 29 5.81 3.48 3.79
C LEU A 29 6.53 2.43 2.95
N THR A 30 7.86 2.47 3.03
CA THR A 30 8.79 1.42 2.58
C THR A 30 8.89 1.27 1.06
N ARG A 31 7.89 0.65 0.42
CA ARG A 31 7.81 0.39 -1.02
C ARG A 31 6.36 0.36 -1.44
N ILE A 32 6.11 0.54 -2.74
CA ILE A 32 4.78 0.39 -3.33
C ILE A 32 4.84 -0.63 -4.46
N LEU A 33 4.02 -1.68 -4.39
CA LEU A 33 3.75 -2.57 -5.52
C LEU A 33 2.38 -2.27 -6.10
N TRP A 34 2.35 -1.72 -7.31
CA TRP A 34 1.12 -1.29 -7.95
C TRP A 34 0.33 -2.50 -8.40
N LEU A 35 -0.98 -2.48 -8.13
CA LEU A 35 -1.89 -3.49 -8.63
C LEU A 35 -2.67 -2.96 -9.83
N GLY A 36 -2.83 -3.83 -10.82
CA GLY A 36 -3.69 -3.62 -11.97
C GLY A 36 -4.81 -4.65 -11.94
N GLY A 37 -6.07 -4.20 -12.00
CA GLY A 37 -7.21 -5.09 -12.15
C GLY A 37 -7.14 -5.85 -13.46
N LEU A 38 -7.53 -7.12 -13.43
CA LEU A 38 -7.50 -8.01 -14.59
C LEU A 38 -8.90 -8.37 -15.10
N GLU A 39 -9.95 -8.08 -14.33
CA GLU A 39 -11.33 -8.49 -14.61
C GLU A 39 -12.19 -7.26 -14.98
N PRO A 40 -12.55 -7.09 -16.27
CA PRO A 40 -13.46 -6.03 -16.71
C PRO A 40 -14.76 -6.01 -15.91
N HIS A 41 -15.23 -4.81 -15.58
CA HIS A 41 -16.46 -4.54 -14.82
C HIS A 41 -16.47 -5.03 -13.36
N LYS A 42 -15.37 -5.65 -12.88
CA LYS A 42 -15.22 -6.07 -11.47
C LYS A 42 -14.11 -5.33 -10.75
N ASN A 43 -12.91 -5.31 -11.30
CA ASN A 43 -11.77 -4.57 -10.74
C ASN A 43 -10.99 -3.79 -11.82
N ARG A 44 -11.51 -3.78 -13.06
CA ARG A 44 -10.97 -3.05 -14.20
C ARG A 44 -12.08 -2.36 -14.99
N TYR A 45 -11.85 -1.13 -15.46
CA TYR A 45 -12.76 -0.36 -16.32
C TYR A 45 -14.15 -0.06 -15.72
N GLY A 46 -14.18 0.42 -14.47
CA GLY A 46 -15.42 0.81 -13.80
C GLY A 46 -15.16 1.64 -12.55
N GLN A 47 -16.21 1.81 -11.73
CA GLN A 47 -16.14 2.61 -10.49
C GLN A 47 -15.18 2.04 -9.45
N VAL A 48 -14.84 0.75 -9.56
CA VAL A 48 -13.97 0.02 -8.63
C VAL A 48 -12.67 -0.43 -9.30
N ASP A 49 -12.16 0.31 -10.29
CA ASP A 49 -10.89 0.01 -10.95
C ASP A 49 -9.70 0.09 -9.97
N THR A 50 -8.99 -1.03 -9.78
CA THR A 50 -7.85 -1.16 -8.84
C THR A 50 -6.75 -0.12 -9.14
N THR A 51 -6.45 0.09 -10.43
CA THR A 51 -5.37 0.99 -10.84
C THR A 51 -5.77 2.44 -10.63
N TRP A 52 -6.98 2.83 -11.05
CA TRP A 52 -7.42 4.23 -10.97
C TRP A 52 -7.77 4.65 -9.54
N ARG A 53 -8.13 3.70 -8.69
CA ARG A 53 -8.37 3.94 -7.26
C ARG A 53 -7.11 3.91 -6.40
N TYR A 54 -5.92 3.76 -7.00
CA TYR A 54 -4.66 3.77 -6.28
C TYR A 54 -4.56 2.63 -5.25
N ILE A 55 -5.08 1.45 -5.59
CA ILE A 55 -4.93 0.26 -4.76
C ILE A 55 -3.55 -0.37 -5.02
N TYR A 56 -2.78 -0.59 -3.97
CA TYR A 56 -1.45 -1.20 -4.02
C TYR A 56 -1.06 -1.84 -2.68
N LEU A 57 0.00 -2.65 -2.71
CA LEU A 57 0.64 -3.15 -1.49
C LEU A 57 1.69 -2.14 -1.04
N HIS A 58 1.70 -1.84 0.26
CA HIS A 58 2.70 -0.95 0.86
C HIS A 58 2.93 -1.25 2.34
N GLY A 59 4.03 -0.71 2.88
CA GLY A 59 4.26 -0.72 4.32
C GLY A 59 3.42 0.34 5.03
N CYS A 60 3.13 0.15 6.31
CA CYS A 60 2.53 1.16 7.19
C CYS A 60 3.24 1.15 8.54
N PRO A 61 2.99 2.10 9.45
CA PRO A 61 3.46 1.99 10.83
C PRO A 61 3.03 0.65 11.42
N ASP A 62 3.97 -0.10 11.98
CA ASP A 62 3.73 -1.50 12.38
C ASP A 62 2.69 -1.56 13.52
N GLU A 63 2.61 -0.52 14.36
CA GLU A 63 1.61 -0.35 15.41
C GLU A 63 0.15 -0.23 14.89
N LEU A 64 -0.04 0.08 13.61
CA LEU A 64 -1.36 0.12 12.97
C LEU A 64 -1.79 -1.23 12.39
N MET A 65 -0.92 -2.24 12.40
CA MET A 65 -1.25 -3.60 11.93
C MET A 65 -2.00 -4.37 13.01
N ASN A 66 -3.31 -4.11 13.12
CA ASN A 66 -4.19 -4.66 14.17
C ASN A 66 -5.21 -5.70 13.65
N GLY A 67 -5.09 -6.11 12.38
CA GLY A 67 -5.99 -7.07 11.73
C GLY A 67 -7.37 -6.52 11.34
N GLN A 68 -7.61 -5.21 11.49
CA GLN A 68 -8.87 -4.57 11.10
C GLN A 68 -8.79 -3.99 9.67
N PRO A 69 -9.92 -3.96 8.92
CA PRO A 69 -9.98 -3.40 7.57
C PRO A 69 -10.02 -1.86 7.61
N GLU A 70 -8.91 -1.23 7.98
CA GLU A 70 -8.80 0.22 8.19
C GLU A 70 -8.17 0.97 7.00
N SER A 71 -7.94 0.30 5.88
CA SER A 71 -7.43 0.95 4.68
C SER A 71 -8.55 1.45 3.77
N HIS A 72 -8.24 2.40 2.89
CA HIS A 72 -9.15 2.84 1.83
C HIS A 72 -9.20 1.88 0.62
N GLY A 73 -8.79 0.63 0.82
CA GLY A 73 -8.71 -0.45 -0.17
C GLY A 73 -7.30 -0.96 -0.44
N CYS A 74 -6.26 -0.23 -0.05
CA CYS A 74 -4.86 -0.71 -0.15
C CYS A 74 -4.61 -1.91 0.77
N ILE A 75 -3.58 -2.69 0.45
CA ILE A 75 -3.15 -3.81 1.27
C ILE A 75 -1.92 -3.36 2.06
N ARG A 76 -2.07 -3.25 3.38
CA ARG A 76 -0.98 -2.90 4.29
C ARG A 76 -0.21 -4.15 4.69
N LEU A 77 1.12 -4.02 4.75
CA LEU A 77 2.02 -5.03 5.27
C LEU A 77 2.90 -4.40 6.35
N TYR A 78 3.44 -5.23 7.24
CA TYR A 78 4.59 -4.83 8.05
C TYR A 78 5.74 -4.36 7.15
N ASN A 79 6.51 -3.38 7.61
CA ASN A 79 7.56 -2.80 6.77
C ASN A 79 8.62 -3.83 6.35
N ALA A 80 8.98 -4.75 7.25
CA ALA A 80 9.92 -5.83 6.95
C ALA A 80 9.38 -6.77 5.85
N ASP A 81 8.12 -7.20 5.98
CA ASP A 81 7.46 -8.08 5.01
C ASP A 81 7.29 -7.41 3.65
N MET A 82 6.95 -6.11 3.63
CA MET A 82 6.87 -5.34 2.39
C MET A 82 8.20 -5.31 1.65
N LEU A 83 9.31 -5.13 2.38
CA LEU A 83 10.65 -5.12 1.79
C LEU A 83 11.05 -6.50 1.28
N ASP A 84 10.77 -7.56 2.05
CA ASP A 84 11.03 -8.94 1.64
C ASP A 84 10.25 -9.31 0.37
N LEU A 85 8.94 -9.04 0.35
CA LEU A 85 8.09 -9.27 -0.81
C LEU A 85 8.59 -8.51 -2.04
N PHE A 86 8.92 -7.22 -1.88
CA PHE A 86 9.41 -6.38 -2.97
C PHE A 86 10.66 -6.97 -3.64
N ASN A 87 11.56 -7.60 -2.87
CA ASN A 87 12.78 -8.21 -3.39
C ASN A 87 12.56 -9.56 -4.08
N ARG A 88 11.39 -10.19 -3.90
CA ARG A 88 11.07 -11.53 -4.41
C ARG A 88 10.16 -11.54 -5.62
N VAL A 89 9.45 -10.44 -5.89
CA VAL A 89 8.46 -10.38 -6.96
C VAL A 89 8.96 -9.61 -8.18
N SER A 90 8.41 -9.96 -9.34
CA SER A 90 8.64 -9.27 -10.60
C SER A 90 7.34 -8.65 -11.12
N VAL A 91 7.47 -7.59 -11.91
CA VAL A 91 6.32 -6.97 -12.60
C VAL A 91 5.61 -8.01 -13.47
N GLY A 92 4.29 -8.04 -13.40
CA GLY A 92 3.45 -8.99 -14.15
C GLY A 92 3.12 -10.27 -13.38
N MET A 93 3.71 -10.49 -12.20
CA MET A 93 3.25 -11.57 -11.30
C MET A 93 1.79 -11.33 -10.89
N ARG A 94 1.00 -12.41 -10.93
CA ARG A 94 -0.43 -12.35 -10.59
C ARG A 94 -0.61 -12.35 -9.08
N VAL A 95 -1.51 -11.51 -8.61
CA VAL A 95 -1.97 -11.48 -7.22
C VAL A 95 -3.41 -11.99 -7.20
N PHE A 96 -3.66 -13.02 -6.40
CA PHE A 96 -4.98 -13.57 -6.18
C PHE A 96 -5.46 -13.15 -4.80
N SER A 97 -6.60 -12.47 -4.74
CA SER A 97 -7.28 -12.12 -3.50
C SER A 97 -8.55 -12.94 -3.41
N HIS A 98 -8.76 -13.60 -2.28
CA HIS A 98 -9.97 -14.34 -1.95
C HIS A 98 -10.54 -13.81 -0.64
N GLU A 99 -11.78 -14.19 -0.33
CA GLU A 99 -12.40 -13.98 0.99
C GLU A 99 -11.81 -14.92 2.04
#